data_AF-A0A5C9CHY2-F1
#
_entry.id   AF-A0A5C9CHY2-F1
#
_cell.length_a   1.000
_cell.length_b   1.000
_cell.length_c   1.000
_cell.angle_alpha   90.00
_cell.angle_beta   90.00
_cell.angle_gamma   90.00
#
_symmetry.space_group_name_H-M   'P 1'
#
loop_
_entity.id
_entity.type
_entity.pdbx_description
1 polymer ?
#
loop_
_entity_poly.entity_id
_entity_poly.type
_entity_poly.pdbx_seq_one_letter_code
_entity_poly.pdbx_strand_id
1 'polypeptide(L)'
;MKLTDINPFYAARRKRTAVVPAPQHEVSQPCYARLPLAPRNTSPVPHLTSLYHFHRAGDYGDRSYPGNCGGNLIKDLLTYFRPGLVYDPMSGSGTCADVCRELKIPCLSFDIHQGFDACDPQGFGTEEAFDFIWAHPAYWRQKPYADDPRDLSPYHTKRLAFAVGLRQCCTDIIRFSHGASSSRKVYRSSFIPGLHDTCMVFERPSATSQRGDAI
;
A
#
# COMPACT_ATOMS: atom_id res chain seq x y z
N MET A 1 -16.66 -7.02 16.78
CA MET A 1 -17.09 -5.74 16.15
C MET A 1 -18.61 -5.73 16.04
N LYS A 2 -19.31 -4.74 16.63
CA LYS A 2 -20.78 -4.63 16.44
C LYS A 2 -21.04 -4.03 15.05
N LEU A 3 -22.03 -4.54 14.33
CA LEU A 3 -22.40 -4.08 12.97
C LEU A 3 -22.70 -2.56 12.90
N THR A 4 -22.95 -1.93 14.05
CA THR A 4 -23.26 -0.52 14.23
C THR A 4 -22.11 0.44 13.91
N ASP A 5 -20.86 -0.05 13.89
CA ASP A 5 -19.68 0.80 13.67
C ASP A 5 -19.27 0.86 12.19
N ILE A 6 -19.97 0.10 11.32
CA ILE A 6 -19.76 0.11 9.89
C ILE A 6 -20.69 1.15 9.29
N ASN A 7 -20.12 2.10 8.53
CA ASN A 7 -20.89 3.08 7.78
C ASN A 7 -22.09 2.40 7.06
N PRO A 8 -23.33 2.88 7.25
CA PRO A 8 -24.54 2.24 6.73
C PRO A 8 -24.52 2.04 5.20
N PHE A 9 -23.90 2.96 4.45
CA PHE A 9 -23.73 2.85 3.00
C PHE A 9 -22.90 1.62 2.60
N TYR A 10 -21.87 1.34 3.40
CA TYR A 10 -20.98 0.20 3.22
C TYR A 10 -21.61 -1.12 3.70
N ALA A 11 -22.44 -1.08 4.74
CA ALA A 11 -23.21 -2.23 5.21
C ALA A 11 -24.26 -2.66 4.18
N ALA A 12 -24.94 -1.72 3.54
CA ALA A 12 -25.97 -1.99 2.52
C ALA A 12 -25.42 -2.68 1.27
N ARG A 13 -24.18 -2.37 0.84
CA ARG A 13 -23.56 -2.99 -0.34
C ARG A 13 -23.19 -4.47 -0.15
N ARG A 14 -23.05 -4.97 1.10
CA ARG A 14 -22.79 -6.39 1.37
C ARG A 14 -23.94 -7.31 0.93
N LYS A 15 -25.14 -6.78 0.71
CA LYS A 15 -26.34 -7.54 0.31
C LYS A 15 -26.52 -7.70 -1.21
N ARG A 16 -25.58 -7.24 -2.05
CA ARG A 16 -25.67 -7.42 -3.51
C ARG A 16 -25.18 -8.82 -3.91
N THR A 17 -26.10 -9.68 -4.30
CA THR A 17 -25.80 -10.95 -4.98
C THR A 17 -25.23 -10.63 -6.36
N ALA A 18 -24.02 -11.12 -6.66
CA ALA A 18 -23.46 -11.02 -8.00
C ALA A 18 -24.17 -12.00 -8.93
N VAL A 19 -24.52 -11.55 -10.13
CA VAL A 19 -24.78 -12.47 -11.25
C VAL A 19 -23.41 -13.03 -11.65
N VAL A 20 -23.21 -14.34 -11.50
CA VAL A 20 -21.99 -15.01 -11.94
C VAL A 20 -22.07 -15.12 -13.47
N PRO A 21 -21.22 -14.40 -14.23
CA PRO A 21 -21.19 -14.56 -15.68
C PRO A 21 -20.69 -15.97 -16.01
N ALA A 22 -21.17 -16.55 -17.11
CA ALA A 22 -20.60 -17.78 -17.63
C ALA A 22 -19.09 -17.58 -17.89
N PRO A 23 -18.24 -18.59 -17.62
CA PRO A 23 -16.80 -18.46 -17.82
C PRO A 23 -16.48 -18.10 -19.27
N GLN A 24 -15.95 -16.90 -19.47
CA GLN A 24 -15.47 -16.45 -20.78
C GLN A 24 -14.06 -17.02 -20.99
N HIS A 25 -13.94 -17.94 -21.95
CA HIS A 25 -12.70 -18.65 -22.29
C HIS A 25 -11.78 -17.88 -23.26
N GLU A 26 -11.88 -16.56 -23.34
CA GLU A 26 -10.93 -15.77 -24.12
C GLU A 26 -9.69 -15.46 -23.28
N VAL A 27 -8.61 -16.16 -23.57
CA VAL A 27 -7.27 -15.79 -23.12
C VAL A 27 -6.90 -14.50 -23.85
N SER A 28 -7.30 -13.34 -23.30
CA SER A 28 -6.91 -12.05 -23.85
C SER A 28 -5.38 -11.94 -23.75
N GLN A 29 -4.70 -11.83 -24.89
CA GLN A 29 -3.29 -11.45 -24.90
C GLN A 29 -3.11 -10.16 -24.08
N PRO A 30 -2.01 -10.01 -23.31
CA PRO A 30 -1.74 -8.78 -22.61
C PRO A 30 -1.76 -7.59 -23.58
N CYS A 31 -2.61 -6.59 -23.33
CA CYS A 31 -2.58 -5.34 -24.09
C CYS A 31 -1.69 -4.33 -23.36
N TYR A 32 -0.74 -3.73 -24.08
CA TYR A 32 0.11 -2.68 -23.53
C TYR A 32 -0.56 -1.31 -23.71
N ALA A 33 -0.64 -0.53 -22.63
CA ALA A 33 -1.00 0.88 -22.72
C ALA A 33 0.25 1.70 -23.01
N ARG A 34 0.19 2.62 -23.99
CA ARG A 34 1.27 3.57 -24.24
C ARG A 34 1.28 4.61 -23.12
N LEU A 35 2.32 4.61 -22.31
CA LEU A 35 2.56 5.62 -21.27
C LEU A 35 3.45 6.75 -21.80
N PRO A 36 3.31 7.99 -21.31
CA PRO A 36 4.26 9.05 -21.62
C PRO A 36 5.66 8.67 -21.12
N LEU A 37 6.70 9.12 -21.82
CA LEU A 37 8.06 9.00 -21.33
C LEU A 37 8.21 9.77 -20.01
N ALA A 38 8.92 9.19 -19.05
CA ALA A 38 9.23 9.88 -17.81
C ALA A 38 9.99 11.19 -18.10
N PRO A 39 9.69 12.28 -17.37
CA PRO A 39 10.41 13.53 -17.54
C PRO A 39 11.89 13.35 -17.21
N ARG A 40 12.76 14.06 -17.95
CA ARG A 40 14.18 14.13 -17.60
C ARG A 40 14.30 14.97 -16.34
N ASN A 41 14.81 14.38 -15.27
CA ASN A 41 15.07 15.03 -13.99
C ASN A 41 16.36 14.49 -13.37
N THR A 42 16.79 15.07 -12.26
CA THR A 42 18.00 14.66 -11.52
C THR A 42 17.70 13.61 -10.44
N SER A 43 16.51 12.99 -10.46
CA SER A 43 16.16 11.94 -9.51
C SER A 43 17.11 10.75 -9.70
N PRO A 44 17.55 10.09 -8.61
CA PRO A 44 18.25 8.80 -8.73
C PRO A 44 17.34 7.69 -9.28
N VAL A 45 16.02 7.91 -9.29
CA VAL A 45 14.99 7.01 -9.83
C VAL A 45 14.09 7.78 -10.79
N PRO A 46 14.57 8.15 -12.00
CA PRO A 46 13.82 9.02 -12.91
C PRO A 46 12.55 8.35 -13.47
N HIS A 47 12.46 7.02 -13.39
CA HIS A 47 11.27 6.25 -13.79
C HIS A 47 10.16 6.20 -12.73
N LEU A 48 10.43 6.63 -11.48
CA LEU A 48 9.41 6.69 -10.43
C LEU A 48 8.45 7.86 -10.72
N THR A 49 7.26 7.53 -11.22
CA THR A 49 6.19 8.50 -11.54
C THR A 49 4.86 8.09 -10.90
N SER A 50 3.83 8.93 -11.01
CA SER A 50 2.49 8.65 -10.48
C SER A 50 1.81 7.42 -11.09
N LEU A 51 2.31 6.92 -12.24
CA LEU A 51 1.93 5.62 -12.80
C LEU A 51 3.12 4.67 -12.67
N TYR A 52 2.98 3.65 -11.83
CA TYR A 52 4.05 2.72 -11.54
C TYR A 52 3.71 1.31 -12.01
N HIS A 53 4.57 0.73 -12.84
CA HIS A 53 4.48 -0.66 -13.25
C HIS A 53 5.85 -1.31 -13.32
N PHE A 54 5.97 -2.51 -12.74
CA PHE A 54 7.12 -3.37 -12.91
C PHE A 54 6.66 -4.71 -13.48
N HIS A 55 7.19 -5.06 -14.65
CA HIS A 55 6.72 -6.21 -15.43
C HIS A 55 7.08 -7.56 -14.79
N ARG A 56 8.13 -7.62 -13.98
CA ARG A 56 8.57 -8.86 -13.30
C ARG A 56 7.88 -9.00 -11.95
N ALA A 57 7.44 -10.21 -11.63
CA ALA A 57 7.15 -10.60 -10.25
C ALA A 57 8.46 -10.43 -9.46
N GLY A 58 8.48 -9.50 -8.51
CA GLY A 58 9.72 -9.08 -7.84
C GLY A 58 10.44 -10.19 -7.08
N ASP A 59 11.63 -9.87 -6.58
CA ASP A 59 12.56 -10.78 -5.91
C ASP A 59 12.44 -10.73 -4.37
N TYR A 60 11.37 -10.13 -3.85
CA TYR A 60 11.20 -9.76 -2.44
C TYR A 60 9.92 -10.34 -1.84
N GLY A 61 10.00 -10.76 -0.59
CA GLY A 61 8.91 -11.41 0.15
C GLY A 61 8.48 -12.76 -0.42
N ASP A 62 7.57 -13.41 0.27
CA ASP A 62 6.96 -14.66 -0.19
C ASP A 62 5.88 -14.41 -1.27
N ARG A 63 6.10 -14.95 -2.47
CA ARG A 63 5.16 -14.87 -3.60
C ARG A 63 3.86 -15.64 -3.38
N SER A 64 3.86 -16.64 -2.51
CA SER A 64 2.67 -17.40 -2.13
C SER A 64 1.81 -16.64 -1.11
N TYR A 65 2.37 -15.63 -0.45
CA TYR A 65 1.67 -14.80 0.51
C TYR A 65 0.57 -13.98 -0.19
N PRO A 66 -0.70 -14.12 0.20
CA PRO A 66 -1.77 -13.33 -0.40
C PRO A 66 -1.47 -11.83 -0.22
N GLY A 67 -1.74 -11.01 -1.25
CA GLY A 67 -1.53 -9.56 -1.15
C GLY A 67 -0.08 -9.09 -1.12
N ASN A 68 0.91 -9.97 -1.38
CA ASN A 68 2.33 -9.61 -1.45
C ASN A 68 2.55 -8.34 -2.32
N CYS A 69 3.22 -7.34 -1.75
CA CYS A 69 3.63 -6.15 -2.49
C CYS A 69 4.90 -6.47 -3.28
N GLY A 70 5.04 -5.91 -4.48
CA GLY A 70 6.31 -6.01 -5.20
C GLY A 70 7.33 -5.05 -4.58
N GLY A 71 8.51 -5.54 -4.22
CA GLY A 71 9.52 -4.72 -3.52
C GLY A 71 10.15 -3.60 -4.36
N ASN A 72 10.01 -3.60 -5.70
CA ASN A 72 10.62 -2.57 -6.55
C ASN A 72 10.11 -1.16 -6.27
N LEU A 73 8.80 -1.00 -5.95
CA LEU A 73 8.28 0.32 -5.57
C LEU A 73 8.90 0.79 -4.25
N ILE A 74 9.02 -0.11 -3.27
CA ILE A 74 9.67 0.18 -1.98
C ILE A 74 11.12 0.59 -2.23
N LYS A 75 11.85 -0.17 -3.05
CA LYS A 75 13.24 0.11 -3.41
C LYS A 75 13.42 1.49 -4.05
N ASP A 76 12.56 1.83 -5.01
CA ASP A 76 12.62 3.13 -5.67
C ASP A 76 12.32 4.27 -4.69
N LEU A 77 11.35 4.10 -3.79
CA LEU A 77 11.04 5.08 -2.75
C LEU A 77 12.21 5.25 -1.75
N LEU A 78 12.81 4.16 -1.27
CA LEU A 78 13.96 4.21 -0.36
C LEU A 78 15.19 4.81 -1.04
N THR A 79 15.38 4.58 -2.34
CA THR A 79 16.46 5.20 -3.13
C THR A 79 16.24 6.71 -3.31
N TYR A 80 14.97 7.13 -3.46
CA TYR A 80 14.59 8.53 -3.59
C TYR A 80 14.73 9.30 -2.27
N PHE A 81 14.12 8.80 -1.20
CA PHE A 81 14.06 9.48 0.11
C PHE A 81 15.32 9.29 0.96
N ARG A 82 16.08 8.21 0.72
CA ARG A 82 17.32 7.85 1.45
C ARG A 82 17.18 7.91 2.98
N PRO A 83 16.20 7.19 3.57
CA PRO A 83 16.01 7.23 5.01
C PRO A 83 17.14 6.55 5.78
N GLY A 84 17.32 6.99 7.03
CA GLY A 84 18.26 6.38 7.98
C GLY A 84 17.68 5.17 8.70
N LEU A 85 16.36 5.15 8.97
CA LEU A 85 15.69 4.04 9.65
C LEU A 85 14.25 3.88 9.14
N VAL A 86 13.96 2.68 8.62
CA VAL A 86 12.64 2.32 8.10
C VAL A 86 11.81 1.62 9.16
N TYR A 87 10.52 1.94 9.19
CA TYR A 87 9.53 1.31 10.05
C TYR A 87 8.39 0.69 9.20
N ASP A 88 8.18 -0.61 9.33
CA ASP A 88 7.10 -1.37 8.67
C ASP A 88 6.21 -2.07 9.71
N PRO A 89 5.06 -1.50 10.09
CA PRO A 89 4.14 -2.10 11.07
C PRO A 89 3.24 -3.21 10.52
N MET A 90 3.30 -3.49 9.21
CA MET A 90 2.36 -4.37 8.50
C MET A 90 3.11 -5.25 7.51
N SER A 91 4.14 -5.93 8.00
CA SER A 91 5.17 -6.50 7.14
C SER A 91 4.70 -7.64 6.25
N GLY A 92 3.63 -8.35 6.64
CA GLY A 92 3.11 -9.51 5.93
C GLY A 92 4.20 -10.50 5.55
N SER A 93 4.47 -10.62 4.25
CA SER A 93 5.47 -11.52 3.68
C SER A 93 6.93 -11.08 3.90
N GLY A 94 7.17 -9.89 4.46
CA GLY A 94 8.52 -9.35 4.71
C GLY A 94 9.13 -8.57 3.53
N THR A 95 8.34 -8.16 2.53
CA THR A 95 8.86 -7.47 1.33
C THR A 95 9.71 -6.25 1.67
N CYS A 96 9.26 -5.38 2.59
CA CYS A 96 10.00 -4.17 2.95
C CYS A 96 11.33 -4.51 3.63
N ALA A 97 11.32 -5.47 4.56
CA ALA A 97 12.51 -5.93 5.25
C ALA A 97 13.56 -6.51 4.28
N ASP A 98 13.14 -7.27 3.27
CA ASP A 98 14.04 -7.79 2.24
C ASP A 98 14.70 -6.67 1.42
N VAL A 99 13.93 -5.65 1.02
CA VAL A 99 14.45 -4.49 0.30
C VAL A 99 15.43 -3.70 1.18
N CYS A 100 15.09 -3.46 2.45
CA CYS A 100 15.95 -2.76 3.40
C CYS A 100 17.27 -3.50 3.61
N ARG A 101 17.23 -4.84 3.70
CA ARG A 101 18.42 -5.69 3.79
C ARG A 101 19.33 -5.54 2.58
N GLU A 102 18.77 -5.52 1.37
CA GLU A 102 19.55 -5.30 0.15
C GLU A 102 20.21 -3.91 0.14
N LEU A 103 19.46 -2.88 0.49
CA LEU A 103 19.93 -1.49 0.51
C LEU A 103 20.81 -1.17 1.72
N LYS A 104 20.97 -2.12 2.67
CA LYS A 104 21.68 -1.96 3.94
C LYS A 104 21.12 -0.81 4.79
N ILE A 105 19.80 -0.67 4.79
CA ILE A 105 19.07 0.29 5.61
C ILE A 105 18.49 -0.45 6.82
N PRO A 106 18.70 0.03 8.06
CA PRO A 106 18.04 -0.50 9.24
C PRO A 106 16.51 -0.48 9.09
N CYS A 107 15.85 -1.55 9.52
CA CYS A 107 14.40 -1.70 9.37
C CYS A 107 13.80 -2.40 10.58
N LEU A 108 12.82 -1.74 11.21
CA LEU A 108 11.93 -2.32 12.21
C LEU A 108 10.70 -2.86 11.49
N SER A 109 10.42 -4.15 11.64
CA SER A 109 9.39 -4.86 10.86
C SER A 109 8.50 -5.68 11.80
N PHE A 110 7.20 -5.43 11.75
CA PHE A 110 6.22 -6.07 12.63
C PHE A 110 4.95 -6.45 11.86
N ASP A 111 4.19 -7.40 12.41
CA ASP A 111 2.91 -7.81 11.84
C ASP A 111 1.91 -8.25 12.91
N ILE A 112 0.61 -8.04 12.64
CA ILE A 112 -0.47 -8.46 13.53
C ILE A 112 -0.51 -9.98 13.76
N HIS A 113 -0.10 -10.77 12.78
CA HIS A 113 0.02 -12.23 12.93
C HIS A 113 1.13 -12.64 13.90
N GLN A 114 2.04 -11.74 14.25
CA GLN A 114 3.06 -11.92 15.29
C GLN A 114 2.63 -11.31 16.63
N GLY A 115 1.39 -10.82 16.74
CA GLY A 115 0.81 -10.23 17.94
C GLY A 115 0.96 -8.71 18.05
N PHE A 116 1.66 -8.06 17.11
CA PHE A 116 1.91 -6.62 17.13
C PHE A 116 0.64 -5.81 16.83
N ASP A 117 0.42 -4.74 17.59
CA ASP A 117 -0.67 -3.78 17.34
C ASP A 117 -0.10 -2.47 16.77
N ALA A 118 -0.32 -2.25 15.48
CA ALA A 118 0.09 -1.01 14.81
C ALA A 118 -0.63 0.25 15.29
N CYS A 119 -1.67 0.11 16.13
CA CYS A 119 -2.38 1.24 16.75
C CYS A 119 -1.97 1.48 18.21
N ASP A 120 -1.16 0.61 18.83
CA ASP A 120 -0.75 0.79 20.22
C ASP A 120 0.45 1.74 20.31
N PRO A 121 0.26 3.00 20.77
CA PRO A 121 1.36 3.96 20.88
C PRO A 121 2.48 3.51 21.82
N GLN A 122 2.24 2.55 22.72
CA GLN A 122 3.25 1.99 23.61
C GLN A 122 4.08 0.87 22.95
N GLY A 123 3.58 0.30 21.84
CA GLY A 123 4.28 -0.73 21.07
C GLY A 123 5.47 -0.20 20.28
N PHE A 124 5.59 1.11 20.11
CA PHE A 124 6.70 1.77 19.44
C PHE A 124 7.75 2.15 20.49
N GLY A 125 8.71 1.26 20.74
CA GLY A 125 9.80 1.49 21.71
C GLY A 125 10.37 2.89 21.57
N THR A 126 10.33 3.68 22.64
CA THR A 126 10.54 5.13 22.63
C THR A 126 11.98 5.57 22.39
N GLU A 127 12.89 4.63 22.10
CA GLU A 127 14.33 4.89 22.01
C GLU A 127 14.83 5.15 20.57
N GLU A 128 14.09 4.72 19.54
CA GLU A 128 14.50 4.87 18.15
C GLU A 128 13.52 5.75 17.36
N ALA A 129 14.01 6.86 16.80
CA ALA A 129 13.25 7.70 15.89
C ALA A 129 13.46 7.21 14.45
N PHE A 130 12.43 6.62 13.84
CA PHE A 130 12.40 6.32 12.40
C PHE A 130 12.02 7.55 11.58
N ASP A 131 12.53 7.63 10.35
CA ASP A 131 12.31 8.75 9.43
C ASP A 131 11.55 8.35 8.15
N PHE A 132 11.25 7.05 8.00
CA PHE A 132 10.39 6.55 6.92
C PHE A 132 9.49 5.41 7.40
N ILE A 133 8.19 5.53 7.12
CA ILE A 133 7.20 4.51 7.46
C ILE A 133 6.67 3.88 6.16
N TRP A 134 6.83 2.58 6.01
CA TRP A 134 6.15 1.81 4.98
C TRP A 134 4.92 1.13 5.59
N ALA A 135 3.73 1.69 5.36
CA ALA A 135 2.47 1.09 5.82
C ALA A 135 1.65 0.61 4.62
N HIS A 136 1.46 -0.71 4.51
CA HIS A 136 0.71 -1.35 3.44
C HIS A 136 -0.50 -2.13 4.01
N PRO A 137 -1.58 -1.43 4.40
CA PRO A 137 -2.76 -2.06 4.99
C PRO A 137 -3.42 -3.01 3.98
N ALA A 138 -3.81 -4.18 4.47
CA ALA A 138 -4.14 -5.30 3.60
C ALA A 138 -5.59 -5.27 3.06
N TYR A 139 -5.76 -5.65 1.79
CA TYR A 139 -7.01 -6.05 1.09
C TYR A 139 -8.22 -5.13 1.07
N TRP A 140 -8.22 -4.00 1.78
CA TRP A 140 -9.35 -3.08 1.86
C TRP A 140 -10.65 -3.78 2.33
N ARG A 141 -11.52 -4.16 1.39
CA ARG A 141 -12.82 -4.81 1.64
C ARG A 141 -12.93 -6.19 1.03
N GLN A 142 -11.88 -6.66 0.37
CA GLN A 142 -11.92 -7.94 -0.34
C GLN A 142 -12.01 -9.10 0.64
N LYS A 143 -11.21 -9.06 1.71
CA LYS A 143 -11.24 -10.00 2.83
C LYS A 143 -10.59 -9.38 4.07
N PRO A 144 -10.94 -9.84 5.30
CA PRO A 144 -10.16 -9.55 6.50
C PRO A 144 -8.73 -10.07 6.35
N TYR A 145 -7.78 -9.37 6.97
CA TYR A 145 -6.39 -9.82 7.03
C TYR A 145 -6.19 -10.79 8.19
N ALA A 146 -6.72 -10.43 9.36
CA ALA A 146 -6.69 -11.23 10.57
C ALA A 146 -8.09 -11.30 11.19
N ASP A 147 -8.39 -12.40 11.89
CA ASP A 147 -9.57 -12.48 12.77
C ASP A 147 -9.23 -11.86 14.13
N ASP A 148 -8.92 -10.57 14.10
CA ASP A 148 -8.44 -9.79 15.25
C ASP A 148 -9.12 -8.40 15.25
N PRO A 149 -9.64 -7.90 16.38
CA PRO A 149 -10.26 -6.58 16.45
C PRO A 149 -9.32 -5.42 16.10
N ARG A 150 -8.00 -5.64 16.11
CA ARG A 150 -6.97 -4.67 15.74
C ARG A 150 -6.68 -4.65 14.23
N ASP A 151 -7.34 -5.50 13.43
CA ASP A 151 -7.13 -5.54 11.97
C ASP A 151 -7.50 -4.21 11.30
N LEU A 152 -6.52 -3.61 10.62
CA LEU A 152 -6.64 -2.35 9.88
C LEU A 152 -7.04 -2.50 8.41
N SER A 153 -7.32 -3.72 7.94
CA SER A 153 -7.80 -3.97 6.58
C SER A 153 -8.98 -3.09 6.13
N PRO A 154 -10.00 -2.75 6.97
CA PRO A 154 -11.15 -1.96 6.52
C PRO A 154 -10.97 -0.44 6.62
N TYR A 155 -9.79 0.08 6.98
CA TYR A 155 -9.61 1.47 7.40
C TYR A 155 -9.34 2.49 6.26
N HIS A 156 -9.83 3.72 6.43
CA HIS A 156 -9.55 4.85 5.54
C HIS A 156 -8.26 5.59 5.96
N THR A 157 -7.09 4.95 5.83
CA THR A 157 -5.77 5.50 6.23
C THR A 157 -5.53 6.94 5.78
N LYS A 158 -5.95 7.28 4.55
CA LYS A 158 -5.86 8.64 4.00
C LYS A 158 -6.57 9.70 4.85
N ARG A 159 -7.79 9.40 5.34
CA ARG A 159 -8.57 10.33 6.17
C ARG A 159 -7.88 10.56 7.53
N LEU A 160 -7.30 9.52 8.10
CA LEU A 160 -6.57 9.62 9.36
C LEU A 160 -5.31 10.48 9.22
N ALA A 161 -4.52 10.26 8.16
CA ALA A 161 -3.30 11.03 7.91
C ALA A 161 -3.57 12.54 7.88
N PHE A 162 -4.61 12.98 7.18
CA PHE A 162 -5.02 14.39 7.18
C PHE A 162 -5.54 14.85 8.54
N ALA A 163 -6.32 14.04 9.24
CA ALA A 163 -6.86 14.39 10.55
C ALA A 163 -5.78 14.62 11.61
N VAL A 164 -4.62 13.95 11.48
CA VAL A 164 -3.46 14.12 12.37
C VAL A 164 -2.45 15.18 11.85
N GLY A 165 -2.83 15.95 10.82
CA GLY A 165 -2.04 17.07 10.32
C GLY A 165 -0.86 16.71 9.43
N LEU A 166 -0.79 15.48 8.90
CA LEU A 166 0.19 15.13 7.89
C LEU A 166 -0.14 15.80 6.55
N ARG A 167 0.89 16.25 5.84
CA ARG A 167 0.77 16.85 4.50
C ARG A 167 1.12 15.80 3.45
N GLN A 168 0.31 15.69 2.40
CA GLN A 168 0.63 14.84 1.25
C GLN A 168 1.72 15.52 0.40
N CYS A 169 2.84 14.83 0.17
CA CYS A 169 4.04 15.40 -0.47
C CYS A 169 4.03 15.31 -2.00
N CYS A 170 3.28 14.34 -2.54
CA CYS A 170 3.19 14.09 -3.97
C CYS A 170 1.80 13.60 -4.34
N THR A 171 1.48 13.61 -5.63
CA THR A 171 0.27 12.95 -6.14
C THR A 171 0.27 11.47 -5.76
N ASP A 172 -0.92 10.89 -5.62
CA ASP A 172 -1.10 9.44 -5.45
C ASP A 172 -0.30 8.67 -6.53
N ILE A 173 0.51 7.69 -6.10
CA ILE A 173 1.22 6.76 -6.99
C ILE A 173 0.31 5.55 -7.20
N ILE A 174 -0.14 5.36 -8.43
CA ILE A 174 -0.99 4.24 -8.84
C ILE A 174 -0.07 3.12 -9.32
N ARG A 175 0.05 2.08 -8.50
CA ARG A 175 0.82 0.87 -8.82
C ARG A 175 -0.09 -0.16 -9.46
N PHE A 176 0.20 -0.60 -10.67
CA PHE A 176 -0.53 -1.72 -11.28
C PHE A 176 -0.11 -3.04 -10.64
N SER A 177 -1.07 -3.80 -10.11
CA SER A 177 -0.79 -5.07 -9.43
C SER A 177 -0.39 -6.14 -10.42
N HIS A 178 0.75 -6.81 -10.17
CA HIS A 178 1.24 -7.89 -11.03
C HIS A 178 0.24 -9.05 -11.17
N GLY A 179 -0.49 -9.36 -10.09
CA GLY A 179 -1.48 -10.45 -10.07
C GLY A 179 -2.86 -10.08 -10.61
N ALA A 180 -3.03 -8.87 -11.15
CA ALA A 180 -4.27 -8.38 -11.74
C ALA A 180 -4.32 -8.53 -13.27
N SER A 181 -3.20 -8.90 -13.91
CA SER A 181 -3.14 -9.25 -15.34
C SER A 181 -3.62 -10.69 -15.63
N SER A 182 -3.95 -11.47 -14.60
CA SER A 182 -4.47 -12.82 -14.76
C SER A 182 -5.98 -12.80 -14.95
N SER A 183 -6.45 -13.12 -16.16
CA SER A 183 -7.87 -13.34 -16.48
C SER A 183 -8.49 -14.54 -15.75
N ARG A 184 -7.71 -15.29 -14.95
CA ARG A 184 -8.15 -16.50 -14.24
C ARG A 184 -8.86 -16.20 -12.91
N LYS A 185 -8.76 -14.99 -12.37
CA LYS A 185 -9.38 -14.65 -11.07
C LYS A 185 -10.87 -14.38 -11.25
N VAL A 186 -11.69 -15.19 -10.58
CA VAL A 186 -13.15 -15.02 -10.52
C VAL A 186 -13.54 -14.58 -9.11
N TYR A 187 -14.23 -13.46 -9.00
CA TYR A 187 -14.76 -12.96 -7.73
C TYR A 187 -16.20 -13.42 -7.53
N ARG A 188 -16.51 -13.98 -6.35
CA ARG A 188 -17.87 -14.44 -6.00
C ARG A 188 -18.82 -13.29 -5.63
N SER A 189 -18.30 -12.11 -5.32
CA SER A 189 -19.05 -10.92 -4.92
C SER A 189 -19.02 -9.84 -6.01
N SER A 190 -20.06 -9.00 -6.04
CA SER A 190 -20.16 -7.90 -7.01
C SER A 190 -19.45 -6.68 -6.43
N PHE A 191 -18.28 -6.37 -6.97
CA PHE A 191 -17.55 -5.15 -6.71
C PHE A 191 -16.72 -4.78 -7.94
N ILE A 192 -16.19 -3.55 -7.96
CA ILE A 192 -15.23 -3.12 -8.99
C ILE A 192 -13.85 -3.66 -8.58
N PRO A 193 -13.27 -4.64 -9.30
CA PRO A 193 -11.98 -5.19 -8.92
C PRO A 193 -10.90 -4.11 -8.95
N GLY A 194 -10.13 -3.99 -7.88
CA GLY A 194 -8.92 -3.19 -7.87
C GLY A 194 -7.85 -3.90 -8.71
N LEU A 195 -7.47 -3.30 -9.84
CA LEU A 195 -6.31 -3.75 -10.64
C LEU A 195 -5.01 -3.03 -10.23
N HIS A 196 -5.12 -2.11 -9.26
CA HIS A 196 -4.07 -1.22 -8.82
C HIS A 196 -4.06 -1.10 -7.29
N ASP A 197 -2.91 -0.72 -6.75
CA ASP A 197 -2.74 -0.24 -5.38
C ASP A 197 -2.37 1.25 -5.42
N THR A 198 -2.83 1.99 -4.42
CA THR A 198 -2.52 3.42 -4.31
C THR A 198 -1.50 3.61 -3.20
N CYS A 199 -0.32 4.11 -3.55
CA CYS A 199 0.69 4.57 -2.59
C CYS A 199 0.57 6.08 -2.43
N MET A 200 0.53 6.54 -1.19
CA MET A 200 0.47 7.95 -0.82
C MET A 200 1.67 8.25 0.07
N VAL A 201 2.34 9.37 -0.20
CA VAL A 201 3.47 9.82 0.60
C VAL A 201 3.05 11.05 1.40
N PHE A 202 3.29 10.97 2.70
CA PHE A 202 2.98 12.02 3.65
C PHE A 202 4.22 12.43 4.42
N GLU A 203 4.28 13.69 4.82
CA GLU A 203 5.30 14.24 5.71
C GLU A 203 4.66 15.04 6.84
N ARG A 204 5.41 15.20 7.93
CA ARG A 204 5.06 16.14 8.99
C ARG A 204 5.46 17.56 8.54
N PRO A 205 4.57 18.56 8.61
CA PRO A 205 4.95 19.94 8.36
C PRO A 205 6.08 20.37 9.30
N SER A 206 7.12 21.02 8.75
CA SER A 206 8.17 21.62 9.58
C SER A 206 7.61 22.81 10.36
N ALA A 207 8.08 23.06 11.58
CA ALA A 207 7.65 24.22 12.37
C ALA A 207 7.89 25.57 11.62
N THR A 208 8.77 25.58 10.63
CA THR A 208 9.11 26.71 9.77
C THR A 208 8.14 26.95 8.61
N SER A 209 7.25 26.00 8.27
CA SER A 209 6.34 26.14 7.10
C SER A 209 4.98 26.77 7.40
N GLN A 210 4.78 27.33 8.61
CA GLN A 210 3.57 28.14 8.93
C GLN A 210 3.68 29.63 8.56
N ARG A 211 4.75 30.07 7.89
CA ARG A 211 4.85 31.43 7.34
C ARG A 211 4.98 31.37 5.82
N GLY A 212 3.89 31.70 5.15
CA GLY A 212 3.88 31.99 3.72
C GLY A 212 3.31 30.85 2.91
N ASP A 213 2.03 30.99 2.57
CA ASP A 213 1.53 30.81 1.20
C ASP A 213 0.19 31.55 1.12
N ALA A 214 0.31 32.87 1.03
CA ALA A 214 -0.69 33.70 0.37
C ALA A 214 -0.13 34.01 -1.02
N ILE A 215 -0.60 33.29 -2.03
CA ILE A 215 -0.60 33.69 -3.44
C ILE A 215 -1.94 33.26 -4.01
#